data_AF-A0A0N4U3Z7-F1
#
_entry.id   AF-A0A0N4U3Z7-F1
#
_cell.length_a   1.000
_cell.length_b   1.000
_cell.length_c   1.000
_cell.angle_alpha   90.00
_cell.angle_beta   90.00
_cell.angle_gamma   90.00
#
_symmetry.space_group_name_H-M   'P 1'
#
loop_
_entity.id
_entity.type
_entity.pdbx_description
1 polymer ?
#
loop_
_entity_poly.entity_id
_entity_poly.type
_entity_poly.pdbx_seq_one_letter_code
_entity_poly.pdbx_strand_id
1 'polypeptide(L)'
;MNEHQTDKRLHSSVDHRFLSQNIGFQIGANLLYEAMPIIKDVYVVDNNSDRKRYFFAFLTGIVTGFCVHMLYNYSVTISFFQASAMMKFESAGNGVNNEKAKIFCWIPVNKQVNDLAHTVQETWAKRCDKHIFIGSNKDPQLPVIDVNATEGEDFLWGKTKNALVHIYNNYRKDYDWFLKGDTDAYFIIGNLRNFLAKKDKTEAAIYGYKIHQPHQSYVSGGAGYVFTRKAVELFVEKAMNYQIFIFIKYFY
;
A
#
# COMPACT_ATOMS: atom_id res chain seq x y z
N MET A 1 57.08 30.12 49.51
CA MET A 1 57.07 29.55 50.87
C MET A 1 55.68 29.82 51.45
N ASN A 2 55.04 28.76 51.96
CA ASN A 2 53.73 28.68 52.64
C ASN A 2 52.51 28.88 51.71
N GLU A 3 51.63 27.91 51.43
CA GLU A 3 51.01 26.85 52.26
C GLU A 3 50.14 27.42 53.39
N HIS A 4 48.80 27.46 53.21
CA HIS A 4 47.81 26.82 54.09
C HIS A 4 46.35 27.27 53.86
N GLN A 5 45.45 26.27 54.00
CA GLN A 5 44.03 26.32 54.46
C GLN A 5 43.00 26.94 53.50
N THR A 6 42.07 26.21 52.86
CA THR A 6 41.08 25.20 53.32
C THR A 6 40.07 25.72 54.35
N ASP A 7 38.89 26.15 53.88
CA ASP A 7 37.61 26.05 54.61
C ASP A 7 36.47 26.08 53.56
N LYS A 8 35.84 24.94 53.26
CA LYS A 8 34.70 24.30 53.96
C LYS A 8 33.35 24.91 53.61
N ARG A 9 32.53 24.02 53.02
CA ARG A 9 31.08 23.84 53.30
C ARG A 9 30.17 24.93 52.71
N LEU A 10 28.96 24.65 52.23
CA LEU A 10 28.10 23.47 52.22
C LEU A 10 26.90 23.78 51.31
N HIS A 11 26.31 22.71 50.75
CA HIS A 11 24.89 22.54 50.43
C HIS A 11 24.19 23.35 49.32
N SER A 12 23.88 22.63 48.24
CA SER A 12 22.53 22.14 47.85
C SER A 12 22.51 22.02 46.32
N SER A 13 21.93 21.03 45.64
CA SER A 13 21.21 19.80 45.97
C SER A 13 21.33 18.94 44.70
N VAL A 14 22.10 17.85 44.73
CA VAL A 14 22.26 16.95 43.57
C VAL A 14 21.26 15.81 43.74
N ASP A 15 20.42 15.63 42.71
CA ASP A 15 19.34 14.64 42.65
C ASP A 15 19.87 13.20 42.85
N HIS A 16 19.45 12.58 43.96
CA HIS A 16 19.85 11.22 44.34
C HIS A 16 19.42 10.13 43.34
N ARG A 17 18.57 10.42 42.34
CA ARG A 17 18.20 9.44 41.31
C ARG A 17 19.34 9.15 40.32
N PHE A 18 20.26 10.09 40.11
CA PHE A 18 21.43 9.88 39.23
C PHE A 18 22.54 9.03 39.85
N LEU A 19 22.58 8.91 41.18
CA LEU A 19 23.61 8.14 41.88
C LEU A 19 23.35 6.63 41.88
N SER A 20 22.09 6.20 41.76
CA SER A 20 21.76 4.77 41.72
C SER A 20 22.22 4.07 40.43
N GLN A 21 22.24 4.76 39.30
CA GLN A 21 22.64 4.17 38.02
C GLN A 21 24.17 4.06 37.86
N ASN A 22 24.95 4.88 38.56
CA ASN A 22 26.42 4.85 38.45
C ASN A 22 27.10 3.96 39.49
N ILE A 23 26.50 3.72 40.66
CA ILE A 23 27.09 2.83 41.68
C ILE A 23 27.15 1.37 41.18
N GLY A 24 26.18 0.94 40.37
CA GLY A 24 26.22 -0.38 39.73
C GLY A 24 27.40 -0.57 38.78
N PHE A 25 27.83 0.52 38.11
CA PHE A 25 28.94 0.46 37.15
C PHE A 25 30.31 0.44 37.84
N GLN A 26 30.45 1.12 38.97
CA GLN A 26 31.74 1.19 39.69
C GLN A 26 32.07 -0.10 40.47
N ILE A 27 31.06 -0.76 41.06
CA ILE A 27 31.28 -2.02 41.79
C ILE A 27 31.65 -3.16 40.81
N GLY A 28 31.08 -3.16 39.60
CA GLY A 28 31.43 -4.12 38.56
C GLY A 28 32.88 -4.01 38.08
N ALA A 29 33.42 -2.79 37.99
CA ALA A 29 34.78 -2.57 37.52
C ALA A 29 35.85 -2.99 38.56
N ASN A 30 35.60 -2.75 39.86
CA ASN A 30 36.58 -3.10 40.90
C ASN A 30 36.64 -4.60 41.18
N LEU A 31 35.50 -5.32 41.11
CA LEU A 31 35.50 -6.79 41.21
C LEU A 31 36.18 -7.46 40.01
N LEU A 32 36.10 -6.85 38.83
CA LEU A 32 36.83 -7.34 37.65
C LEU A 32 38.34 -7.14 37.77
N TYR A 33 38.80 -6.03 38.37
CA TYR A 33 40.24 -5.78 38.52
C TYR A 33 40.90 -6.66 39.59
N GLU A 34 40.22 -6.97 40.70
CA GLU A 34 40.78 -7.87 41.72
C GLU A 34 40.79 -9.35 41.31
N ALA A 35 39.96 -9.75 40.33
CA ALA A 35 39.93 -11.13 39.82
C ALA A 35 41.03 -11.44 38.78
N MET A 36 41.79 -10.43 38.31
CA MET A 36 42.80 -10.61 37.26
C MET A 36 44.10 -11.36 37.62
N PRO A 37 44.45 -11.68 38.88
CA PRO A 37 45.65 -12.51 39.12
C PRO A 37 45.41 -14.03 39.11
N ILE A 38 44.16 -14.53 39.13
CA ILE A 38 43.93 -15.96 39.48
C ILE A 38 43.71 -16.87 38.27
N ILE A 39 43.37 -16.36 37.09
CA ILE A 39 43.25 -17.22 35.88
C ILE A 39 44.45 -16.98 34.95
N LYS A 40 45.64 -17.18 35.53
CA LYS A 40 46.86 -17.55 34.81
C LYS A 40 46.96 -19.08 34.66
N ASP A 41 45.83 -19.77 34.64
CA ASP A 41 45.75 -21.07 33.95
C ASP A 41 45.75 -20.78 32.46
N VAL A 42 46.98 -20.57 31.98
CA VAL A 42 47.41 -20.43 30.61
C VAL A 42 46.98 -21.69 29.85
N TYR A 43 45.73 -21.73 29.40
CA TYR A 43 45.43 -22.49 28.20
C TYR A 43 46.15 -21.77 27.07
N VAL A 44 47.17 -22.43 26.52
CA VAL A 44 47.75 -22.04 25.24
C VAL A 44 46.62 -22.08 24.23
N VAL A 45 46.06 -20.91 23.95
CA VAL A 45 45.14 -20.69 22.84
C VAL A 45 45.90 -21.05 21.58
N ASP A 46 45.66 -22.24 21.01
CA ASP A 46 46.18 -22.60 19.70
C ASP A 46 45.49 -21.71 18.67
N ASN A 47 46.17 -20.61 18.36
CA ASN A 47 45.77 -19.59 17.40
C ASN A 47 45.44 -20.17 16.00
N ASN A 48 45.91 -21.39 15.67
CA ASN A 48 45.58 -22.06 14.41
C ASN A 48 44.27 -22.83 14.51
N SER A 49 44.05 -23.58 15.59
CA SER A 49 42.81 -24.32 15.84
C SER A 49 41.61 -23.39 15.95
N ASP A 50 41.74 -22.30 16.71
CA ASP A 50 40.65 -21.33 16.87
C ASP A 50 40.35 -20.58 15.56
N ARG A 51 41.37 -20.18 14.80
CA ARG A 51 41.20 -19.52 13.49
C ARG A 51 40.48 -20.43 12.49
N LYS A 52 40.77 -21.74 12.51
CA LYS A 52 40.03 -22.74 11.72
C LYS A 52 38.57 -22.84 12.20
N ARG A 53 38.31 -22.88 13.51
CA ARG A 53 36.95 -22.96 14.06
C ARG A 53 36.10 -21.75 13.65
N TYR A 54 36.63 -20.53 13.75
CA TYR A 54 35.92 -19.33 13.29
C TYR A 54 35.71 -19.32 11.77
N PHE A 55 36.69 -19.79 11.00
CA PHE A 55 36.57 -19.92 9.55
C PHE A 55 35.46 -20.91 9.14
N PHE A 56 35.41 -22.09 9.76
CA PHE A 56 34.35 -23.07 9.52
C PHE A 56 32.97 -22.55 9.95
N ALA A 57 32.88 -21.90 11.12
CA ALA A 57 31.63 -21.29 11.58
C ALA A 57 31.12 -20.24 10.58
N PHE A 58 32.00 -19.38 10.05
CA PHE A 58 31.66 -18.38 9.04
C PHE A 58 31.15 -19.00 7.73
N LEU A 59 31.83 -20.03 7.22
CA LEU A 59 31.40 -20.75 6.01
C LEU A 59 30.04 -21.44 6.21
N THR A 60 29.82 -22.08 7.37
CA THR A 60 28.52 -22.70 7.68
C THR A 60 27.40 -21.65 7.76
N GLY A 61 27.69 -20.46 8.29
CA GLY A 61 26.74 -19.32 8.31
C GLY A 61 26.34 -18.86 6.91
N ILE A 62 27.30 -18.75 5.98
CA ILE A 62 27.01 -18.37 4.58
C ILE A 62 26.16 -19.44 3.88
N VAL A 63 26.52 -20.72 4.02
CA VAL A 63 25.80 -21.82 3.36
C VAL A 63 24.37 -21.91 3.87
N THR A 64 24.16 -21.87 5.19
CA THR A 64 22.82 -21.91 5.78
C THR A 64 21.99 -20.69 5.37
N GLY A 65 22.57 -19.49 5.37
CA GLY A 65 21.92 -18.27 4.89
C GLY A 65 21.52 -18.34 3.41
N PHE A 66 22.41 -18.85 2.55
CA PHE A 66 22.13 -19.04 1.13
C PHE A 66 21.03 -20.08 0.90
N CYS A 67 21.04 -21.21 1.63
CA CYS A 67 19.99 -22.22 1.56
C CYS A 67 18.63 -21.66 1.98
N VAL A 68 18.56 -20.91 3.08
CA VAL A 68 17.32 -20.26 3.54
C VAL A 68 16.81 -19.26 2.49
N HIS A 69 17.71 -18.46 1.91
CA HIS A 69 17.35 -17.53 0.83
C HIS A 69 16.81 -18.26 -0.40
N MET A 70 17.46 -19.35 -0.84
CA MET A 70 17.01 -20.14 -1.99
C MET A 70 15.65 -20.80 -1.74
N LEU A 71 15.41 -21.34 -0.54
CA LEU A 71 14.12 -21.91 -0.17
C LEU A 71 13.00 -20.86 -0.16
N TYR A 72 13.29 -19.66 0.35
CA TYR A 72 12.35 -18.55 0.34
C TYR A 72 12.02 -18.11 -1.10
N ASN A 73 13.03 -17.90 -1.95
CA ASN A 73 12.82 -17.53 -3.36
C ASN A 73 12.08 -18.63 -4.13
N TYR A 74 12.37 -19.89 -3.85
CA TYR A 74 11.67 -21.03 -4.46
C TYR A 74 10.19 -21.05 -4.06
N SER A 75 9.88 -20.83 -2.78
CA SER A 75 8.50 -20.71 -2.28
C SER A 75 7.74 -19.55 -2.92
N VAL A 76 8.37 -18.39 -3.07
CA VAL A 76 7.79 -17.22 -3.76
C VAL A 76 7.53 -17.55 -5.24
N THR A 77 8.48 -18.22 -5.89
CA THR A 77 8.37 -18.63 -7.29
C THR A 77 7.22 -19.63 -7.50
N ILE A 78 7.10 -20.66 -6.65
CA ILE A 78 5.96 -21.61 -6.68
C ILE A 78 4.64 -20.86 -6.51
N SER A 79 4.56 -19.93 -5.57
CA SER A 79 3.33 -19.15 -5.32
C SER A 79 2.92 -18.34 -6.56
N PHE A 80 3.89 -17.74 -7.25
CA PHE A 80 3.65 -17.02 -8.51
C PHE A 80 3.17 -17.94 -9.65
N PHE A 81 3.79 -19.12 -9.81
CA PHE A 81 3.37 -20.10 -10.80
C PHE A 81 1.97 -20.67 -10.51
N GLN A 82 1.65 -20.96 -9.24
CA GLN A 82 0.33 -21.41 -8.83
C GLN A 82 -0.74 -20.35 -9.08
N ALA A 83 -0.50 -19.09 -8.71
CA ALA A 83 -1.41 -17.98 -9.03
C ALA A 83 -1.64 -17.84 -10.54
N SER A 84 -0.56 -17.97 -11.33
CA SER A 84 -0.64 -17.95 -12.79
C SER A 84 -1.47 -19.11 -13.36
N ALA A 85 -1.33 -20.30 -12.79
CA ALA A 85 -2.12 -21.47 -13.18
C ALA A 85 -3.59 -21.34 -12.78
N MET A 86 -3.88 -20.83 -11.58
CA MET A 86 -5.26 -20.55 -11.13
C MET A 86 -5.95 -19.55 -12.05
N MET A 87 -5.27 -18.46 -12.44
CA MET A 87 -5.81 -17.50 -13.41
C MET A 87 -6.12 -18.11 -14.78
N LYS A 88 -5.31 -19.08 -15.24
CA LYS A 88 -5.56 -19.82 -16.49
C LYS A 88 -6.73 -20.80 -16.34
N PHE A 89 -6.83 -21.51 -15.21
CA PHE A 89 -7.92 -22.45 -14.96
C PHE A 89 -9.27 -21.75 -14.84
N GLU A 90 -9.35 -20.65 -14.09
CA GLU A 90 -10.55 -19.81 -13.99
C GLU A 90 -11.01 -19.32 -15.37
N SER A 91 -10.07 -18.97 -16.25
CA SER A 91 -10.37 -18.58 -17.63
C SER A 91 -10.87 -19.73 -18.51
N ALA A 92 -10.59 -20.99 -18.18
CA ALA A 92 -11.11 -22.15 -18.90
C ALA A 92 -12.47 -22.61 -18.36
N GLY A 93 -12.73 -22.40 -17.07
CA GLY A 93 -13.97 -22.76 -16.39
C GLY A 93 -15.11 -21.76 -16.62
N ASN A 94 -14.83 -20.46 -16.60
CA ASN A 94 -15.82 -19.45 -16.96
C ASN A 94 -15.96 -19.42 -18.49
N GLY A 95 -17.01 -20.08 -19.00
CA GLY A 95 -17.42 -19.93 -20.40
C GLY A 95 -17.41 -18.45 -20.75
N VAL A 96 -16.61 -18.07 -21.74
CA VAL A 96 -16.49 -16.66 -22.15
C VAL A 96 -17.88 -16.18 -22.52
N ASN A 97 -18.45 -15.32 -21.69
CA ASN A 97 -19.65 -14.59 -22.06
C ASN A 97 -19.26 -13.74 -23.26
N ASN A 98 -19.73 -14.12 -24.45
CA ASN A 98 -19.46 -13.39 -25.70
C ASN A 98 -20.07 -11.97 -25.70
N GLU A 99 -20.82 -11.61 -24.66
CA GLU A 99 -21.28 -10.24 -24.44
C GLU A 99 -20.09 -9.33 -24.13
N LYS A 100 -19.75 -8.47 -25.09
CA LYS A 100 -18.76 -7.40 -24.93
C LYS A 100 -19.09 -6.57 -23.68
N ALA A 101 -18.24 -6.65 -22.65
CA ALA A 101 -18.33 -5.83 -21.45
C ALA A 101 -18.40 -4.33 -21.82
N LYS A 102 -19.53 -3.67 -21.49
CA LYS A 102 -19.76 -2.24 -21.71
C LYS A 102 -19.16 -1.43 -20.56
N ILE A 103 -18.11 -0.68 -20.86
CA ILE A 103 -17.33 0.07 -19.87
C ILE A 103 -17.64 1.57 -19.98
N PHE A 104 -18.19 2.13 -18.91
CA PHE A 104 -18.32 3.56 -18.71
C PHE A 104 -17.10 4.09 -17.94
N CYS A 105 -16.52 5.20 -18.38
CA CYS A 105 -15.37 5.81 -17.73
C CYS A 105 -15.73 7.19 -17.19
N TRP A 106 -15.36 7.50 -15.95
CA TRP A 106 -15.42 8.87 -15.45
C TRP A 106 -14.04 9.31 -14.97
N ILE A 107 -13.70 10.54 -15.31
CA ILE A 107 -12.38 11.11 -15.05
C ILE A 107 -12.59 12.40 -14.26
N PRO A 108 -12.23 12.46 -12.96
CA PRO A 108 -12.25 13.72 -12.24
C PRO A 108 -11.19 14.65 -12.82
N VAL A 109 -11.56 15.91 -13.05
CA VAL A 109 -10.64 16.97 -13.45
C VAL A 109 -10.57 18.02 -12.36
N ASN A 110 -9.44 18.73 -12.31
CA ASN A 110 -9.26 19.86 -11.42
C ASN A 110 -10.07 21.08 -11.89
N LYS A 111 -10.09 22.13 -11.06
CA LYS A 111 -10.82 23.36 -11.33
C LYS A 111 -10.56 23.90 -12.74
N GLN A 112 -9.32 23.90 -13.21
CA GLN A 112 -9.03 24.19 -14.62
C GLN A 112 -8.78 22.88 -15.35
N VAL A 113 -9.55 22.64 -16.41
CA VAL A 113 -9.26 21.59 -17.38
C VAL A 113 -7.91 21.92 -18.00
N ASN A 114 -6.99 20.96 -17.95
CA ASN A 114 -5.62 21.12 -18.41
C ASN A 114 -5.32 20.16 -19.57
N ASP A 115 -4.12 20.27 -20.12
CA ASP A 115 -3.66 19.44 -21.25
C ASP A 115 -3.68 17.94 -20.94
N LEU A 116 -3.59 17.53 -19.67
CA LEU A 116 -3.72 16.12 -19.28
C LEU A 116 -5.12 15.58 -19.55
N ALA A 117 -6.18 16.37 -19.27
CA ALA A 117 -7.54 15.97 -19.57
C ALA A 117 -7.77 15.83 -21.10
N HIS A 118 -7.21 16.74 -21.91
CA HIS A 118 -7.23 16.62 -23.37
C HIS A 118 -6.42 15.41 -23.85
N THR A 119 -5.28 15.11 -23.21
CA THR A 119 -4.49 13.91 -23.52
C THR A 119 -5.28 12.64 -23.24
N VAL A 120 -5.99 12.56 -22.10
CA VAL A 120 -6.86 11.43 -21.76
C VAL A 120 -8.01 11.28 -22.77
N GLN A 121 -8.64 12.39 -23.15
CA GLN A 121 -9.67 12.43 -24.20
C GLN A 121 -9.15 11.87 -25.52
N GLU A 122 -7.97 12.28 -25.95
CA GLU A 122 -7.39 11.86 -27.24
C GLU A 122 -6.78 10.45 -27.21
N THR A 123 -6.68 9.82 -26.03
CA THR A 123 -6.04 8.52 -25.86
C THR A 123 -7.00 7.43 -25.40
N TRP A 124 -6.96 7.06 -24.13
CA TRP A 124 -7.61 5.86 -23.63
C TRP A 124 -9.11 6.06 -23.34
N ALA A 125 -9.55 7.28 -23.03
CA ALA A 125 -10.96 7.54 -22.71
C ALA A 125 -11.89 7.22 -23.90
N LYS A 126 -11.48 7.57 -25.13
CA LYS A 126 -12.18 7.20 -26.38
C LYS A 126 -12.34 5.70 -26.61
N ARG A 127 -11.58 4.86 -25.90
CA ARG A 127 -11.68 3.39 -26.01
C ARG A 127 -12.70 2.79 -25.04
N CYS A 128 -13.18 3.57 -24.08
CA CYS A 128 -14.36 3.26 -23.28
C CYS A 128 -15.61 3.31 -24.17
N ASP A 129 -16.67 2.61 -23.79
CA ASP A 129 -17.93 2.64 -24.56
C ASP A 129 -18.66 3.98 -24.36
N LYS A 130 -18.44 4.64 -23.21
CA LYS A 130 -18.77 6.05 -22.95
C LYS A 130 -17.82 6.60 -21.90
N HIS A 131 -17.53 7.90 -21.99
CA HIS A 131 -16.76 8.60 -20.97
C HIS A 131 -17.29 10.00 -20.70
N ILE A 132 -17.07 10.47 -19.48
CA ILE A 132 -17.35 11.84 -19.02
C ILE A 132 -16.21 12.35 -18.16
N PHE A 133 -16.05 13.66 -18.11
CA PHE A 133 -15.15 14.33 -17.17
C PHE A 133 -15.98 14.98 -16.05
N ILE A 134 -15.48 14.95 -14.81
CA ILE A 134 -16.18 15.50 -13.64
C ILE A 134 -15.42 16.71 -13.10
N GLY A 135 -16.02 17.90 -13.19
CA GLY A 135 -15.45 19.15 -12.68
C GLY A 135 -16.38 20.34 -12.90
N SER A 136 -16.13 21.44 -12.20
CA SER A 136 -17.03 22.61 -12.23
C SER A 136 -16.93 23.48 -13.49
N ASN A 137 -15.77 23.53 -14.13
CA ASN A 137 -15.57 24.39 -15.31
C ASN A 137 -15.84 23.60 -16.60
N LYS A 138 -16.76 24.12 -17.41
CA LYS A 138 -17.02 23.56 -18.74
C LYS A 138 -15.82 23.73 -19.66
N ASP A 139 -15.64 22.76 -20.55
CA ASP A 139 -14.66 22.80 -21.61
C ASP A 139 -15.35 22.56 -22.96
N PRO A 140 -15.05 23.32 -24.02
CA PRO A 140 -15.71 23.14 -25.32
C PRO A 140 -15.41 21.82 -26.03
N GLN A 141 -14.29 21.16 -25.69
CA GLN A 141 -13.80 19.93 -26.34
C GLN A 141 -14.05 18.68 -25.49
N LEU A 142 -14.28 18.83 -24.18
CA LEU A 142 -14.49 17.72 -23.27
C LEU A 142 -15.94 17.65 -22.76
N PRO A 143 -16.52 16.44 -22.63
CA PRO A 143 -17.83 16.25 -22.01
C PRO A 143 -17.74 16.38 -20.47
N VAL A 144 -17.53 17.62 -19.99
CA VAL A 144 -17.42 17.93 -18.55
C VAL A 144 -18.82 18.08 -17.94
N ILE A 145 -19.05 17.39 -16.83
CA ILE A 145 -20.26 17.44 -16.03
C ILE A 145 -19.90 17.97 -14.64
N ASP A 146 -20.56 19.06 -14.24
CA ASP A 146 -20.51 19.53 -12.86
C ASP A 146 -21.48 18.72 -12.01
N VAL A 147 -20.96 18.16 -10.91
CA VAL A 147 -21.72 17.37 -9.93
C VAL A 147 -21.87 18.11 -8.60
N ASN A 148 -21.69 19.44 -8.61
CA ASN A 148 -21.79 20.34 -7.45
C ASN A 148 -20.93 19.85 -6.28
N ALA A 149 -19.69 19.47 -6.55
CA ALA A 149 -18.72 19.08 -5.54
C ALA A 149 -17.72 20.20 -5.29
N THR A 150 -17.25 20.33 -4.04
CA THR A 150 -16.15 21.24 -3.71
C THR A 150 -14.89 20.84 -4.47
N GLU A 151 -14.24 21.82 -5.10
CA GLU A 151 -12.98 21.63 -5.82
C GLU A 151 -11.77 21.55 -4.87
N GLY A 152 -10.73 20.82 -5.27
CA GLY A 152 -9.50 20.61 -4.50
C GLY A 152 -9.21 19.14 -4.19
N GLU A 153 -7.94 18.83 -3.95
CA GLU A 153 -7.46 17.45 -3.72
C GLU A 153 -8.07 16.84 -2.44
N ASP A 154 -8.26 17.63 -1.40
CA ASP A 154 -8.87 17.21 -0.14
C ASP A 154 -10.34 16.78 -0.29
N PHE A 155 -10.99 17.18 -1.38
CA PHE A 155 -12.42 16.93 -1.65
C PHE A 155 -12.67 15.90 -2.75
N LEU A 156 -11.62 15.20 -3.23
CA LEU A 156 -11.73 14.18 -4.29
C LEU A 156 -12.72 13.06 -3.96
N TRP A 157 -12.82 12.68 -2.67
CA TRP A 157 -13.81 11.70 -2.25
C TRP A 157 -15.24 12.23 -2.35
N GLY A 158 -15.47 13.50 -1.99
CA GLY A 158 -16.75 14.17 -2.19
C GLY A 158 -17.15 14.22 -3.67
N LYS A 159 -16.20 14.58 -4.53
CA LYS A 159 -16.37 14.56 -5.99
C LYS A 159 -16.70 13.15 -6.51
N THR A 160 -16.03 12.13 -6.01
CA THR A 160 -16.30 10.71 -6.36
C THR A 160 -17.70 10.29 -5.94
N LYS A 161 -18.16 10.64 -4.72
CA LYS A 161 -19.51 10.36 -4.24
C LYS A 161 -20.57 10.95 -5.16
N ASN A 162 -20.46 12.24 -5.47
CA ASN A 162 -21.43 12.93 -6.31
C ASN A 162 -21.38 12.40 -7.77
N ALA A 163 -20.20 12.07 -8.28
CA ALA A 163 -20.05 11.41 -9.58
C ALA A 163 -20.77 10.06 -9.61
N LEU A 164 -20.63 9.23 -8.57
CA LEU A 164 -21.33 7.94 -8.48
C LEU A 164 -22.85 8.12 -8.40
N VAL A 165 -23.34 9.14 -7.70
CA VAL A 165 -24.78 9.48 -7.71
C VAL A 165 -25.25 9.88 -9.11
N HIS A 166 -24.47 10.71 -9.82
CA HIS A 166 -24.79 11.10 -11.20
C HIS A 166 -24.80 9.88 -12.13
N ILE A 167 -23.81 9.00 -12.04
CA ILE A 167 -23.71 7.76 -12.81
C ILE A 167 -24.89 6.83 -12.50
N TYR A 168 -25.23 6.69 -11.22
CA TYR A 168 -26.37 5.89 -10.78
C TYR A 168 -27.68 6.37 -11.43
N ASN A 169 -27.92 7.68 -11.45
CA ASN A 169 -29.16 8.23 -12.00
C ASN A 169 -29.22 8.18 -13.53
N ASN A 170 -28.09 8.34 -14.23
CA ASN A 170 -28.08 8.58 -15.68
C ASN A 170 -27.55 7.41 -16.52
N TYR A 171 -26.70 6.54 -15.96
CA TYR A 171 -25.94 5.56 -16.77
C TYR A 171 -25.96 4.12 -16.23
N ARG A 172 -26.40 3.88 -14.99
CA ARG A 172 -26.29 2.53 -14.37
C ARG A 172 -26.95 1.40 -15.15
N LYS A 173 -28.00 1.68 -15.93
CA LYS A 173 -28.75 0.66 -16.68
C LYS A 173 -28.10 0.33 -18.02
N ASP A 174 -27.29 1.23 -18.57
CA ASP A 174 -26.77 1.11 -19.93
C ASP A 174 -25.39 0.44 -19.99
N TYR A 175 -24.65 0.41 -18.87
CA TYR A 175 -23.30 -0.11 -18.76
C TYR A 175 -23.16 -1.14 -17.64
N ASP A 176 -22.22 -2.07 -17.80
CA ASP A 176 -21.95 -3.15 -16.84
C ASP A 176 -20.86 -2.77 -15.84
N TRP A 177 -19.91 -1.95 -16.28
CA TRP A 177 -18.67 -1.63 -15.58
C TRP A 177 -18.43 -0.14 -15.58
N PHE A 178 -17.99 0.39 -14.44
CA PHE A 178 -17.72 1.82 -14.26
C PHE A 178 -16.28 2.00 -13.80
N LEU A 179 -15.42 2.53 -14.67
CA LEU A 179 -14.00 2.79 -14.40
C LEU A 179 -13.80 4.26 -13.97
N LYS A 180 -13.20 4.46 -12.80
CA LYS A 180 -12.52 5.72 -12.47
C LYS A 180 -11.10 5.67 -13.01
N GLY A 181 -10.69 6.71 -13.72
CA GLY A 181 -9.28 6.97 -14.02
C GLY A 181 -8.94 8.43 -13.75
N ASP A 182 -7.69 8.72 -13.41
CA ASP A 182 -7.21 10.09 -13.19
C ASP A 182 -6.58 10.67 -14.47
N THR A 183 -6.37 11.99 -14.49
CA THR A 183 -5.83 12.69 -15.67
C THR A 183 -4.38 12.33 -16.00
N ASP A 184 -3.64 11.81 -15.02
CA ASP A 184 -2.25 11.34 -15.12
C ASP A 184 -2.14 9.81 -15.26
N ALA A 185 -3.26 9.11 -15.45
CA ALA A 185 -3.30 7.66 -15.63
C ALA A 185 -3.52 7.27 -17.10
N TYR A 186 -3.08 6.06 -17.47
CA TYR A 186 -3.33 5.47 -18.78
C TYR A 186 -3.87 4.04 -18.64
N PHE A 187 -5.01 3.75 -19.28
CA PHE A 187 -5.65 2.44 -19.22
C PHE A 187 -5.66 1.76 -20.59
N ILE A 188 -5.15 0.53 -20.65
CA ILE A 188 -5.31 -0.33 -21.82
C ILE A 188 -6.71 -0.96 -21.76
N ILE A 189 -7.73 -0.22 -22.25
CA ILE A 189 -9.15 -0.63 -22.13
C ILE A 189 -9.43 -2.00 -22.77
N GLY A 190 -8.69 -2.40 -23.80
CA GLY A 190 -8.80 -3.75 -24.40
C GLY A 190 -8.45 -4.86 -23.40
N ASN A 191 -7.35 -4.71 -22.67
CA ASN A 191 -6.94 -5.67 -21.65
C ASN A 191 -7.91 -5.67 -20.46
N LEU A 192 -8.37 -4.49 -20.06
CA LEU A 192 -9.38 -4.37 -19.01
C LEU A 192 -10.67 -5.08 -19.41
N ARG A 193 -11.15 -4.89 -20.64
CA ARG A 193 -12.35 -5.57 -21.16
C ARG A 193 -12.20 -7.09 -21.14
N ASN A 194 -11.02 -7.61 -21.52
CA ASN A 194 -10.74 -9.04 -21.47
C ASN A 194 -10.70 -9.60 -20.04
N PHE A 195 -10.20 -8.82 -19.08
CA PHE A 195 -10.25 -9.18 -17.67
C PHE A 195 -11.69 -9.22 -17.16
N LEU A 196 -12.49 -8.18 -17.44
CA LEU A 196 -13.86 -8.03 -16.97
C LEU A 196 -14.84 -9.02 -17.61
N ALA A 197 -14.60 -9.45 -18.86
CA ALA A 197 -15.42 -10.46 -19.54
C ALA A 197 -15.46 -11.82 -18.79
N LYS A 198 -14.50 -12.05 -17.87
CA LYS A 198 -14.39 -13.27 -17.06
C LYS A 198 -14.92 -13.11 -15.63
N LYS A 199 -15.51 -11.95 -15.31
CA LYS A 199 -16.02 -11.62 -13.98
C LYS A 199 -17.55 -11.58 -14.00
N ASP A 200 -18.16 -11.89 -12.86
CA ASP A 200 -19.61 -11.76 -12.70
C ASP A 200 -20.01 -10.28 -12.58
N LYS A 201 -20.78 -9.79 -13.54
CA LYS A 201 -21.30 -8.42 -13.57
C LYS A 201 -22.44 -8.18 -12.57
N THR A 202 -23.05 -9.25 -12.05
CA THR A 202 -24.17 -9.20 -11.10
C THR A 202 -23.70 -9.11 -9.65
N GLU A 203 -22.46 -9.50 -9.37
CA GLU A 203 -21.85 -9.38 -8.05
C GLU A 203 -21.48 -7.92 -7.72
N ALA A 204 -21.52 -7.56 -6.44
CA ALA A 204 -21.01 -6.28 -5.97
C ALA A 204 -19.50 -6.34 -5.71
N ALA A 205 -18.69 -5.79 -6.60
CA ALA A 205 -17.24 -5.78 -6.48
C ALA A 205 -16.62 -4.46 -6.95
N ILE A 206 -15.45 -4.13 -6.38
CA ILE A 206 -14.55 -3.09 -6.88
C ILE A 206 -13.21 -3.73 -7.21
N TYR A 207 -12.77 -3.59 -8.45
CA TYR A 207 -11.47 -4.07 -8.91
C TYR A 207 -10.49 -2.90 -8.99
N GLY A 208 -9.36 -3.00 -8.29
CA GLY A 208 -8.34 -1.97 -8.28
C GLY A 208 -7.17 -2.36 -7.37
N TYR A 209 -6.16 -1.51 -7.29
CA TYR A 209 -5.03 -1.75 -6.39
C TYR A 209 -5.46 -1.52 -4.93
N LYS A 210 -5.49 -2.59 -4.14
CA LYS A 210 -5.90 -2.54 -2.74
C LYS A 210 -4.76 -2.06 -1.85
N ILE A 211 -4.99 -0.99 -1.12
CA ILE A 211 -4.11 -0.50 -0.07
C ILE A 211 -4.59 -1.07 1.26
N HIS A 212 -3.68 -1.76 1.95
CA HIS A 212 -3.92 -2.28 3.29
C HIS A 212 -3.41 -1.27 4.32
N GLN A 213 -4.30 -0.80 5.19
CA GLN A 213 -3.94 -0.09 6.42
C GLN A 213 -4.42 -0.90 7.65
N PRO A 214 -3.83 -0.69 8.84
CA PRO A 214 -4.10 -1.50 10.03
C PRO A 214 -5.58 -1.64 10.41
N HIS A 215 -6.39 -0.62 10.12
CA HIS A 215 -7.82 -0.57 10.49
C HIS A 215 -8.76 -0.40 9.30
N GLN A 216 -8.23 -0.20 8.10
CA GLN A 216 -9.03 0.04 6.90
C GLN A 216 -8.30 -0.44 5.66
N SER A 217 -9.05 -0.98 4.70
CA SER A 217 -8.52 -1.25 3.36
C SER A 217 -9.39 -0.52 2.36
N TYR A 218 -8.77 0.09 1.36
CA TYR A 218 -9.45 0.82 0.30
C TYR A 218 -8.71 0.63 -1.02
N VAL A 219 -9.35 1.00 -2.13
CA VAL A 219 -8.73 0.99 -3.45
C VAL A 219 -7.97 2.30 -3.69
N SER A 220 -6.76 2.22 -4.24
CA SER A 220 -5.97 3.38 -4.60
C SER A 220 -6.69 4.24 -5.63
N GLY A 221 -6.83 5.54 -5.33
CA GLY A 221 -7.43 6.51 -6.25
C GLY A 221 -6.63 6.66 -7.53
N GLY A 222 -5.32 6.84 -7.42
CA GLY A 222 -4.40 7.13 -8.54
C GLY A 222 -4.19 5.96 -9.50
N ALA A 223 -4.29 4.72 -9.02
CA ALA A 223 -4.23 3.54 -9.89
C ALA A 223 -5.51 3.34 -10.73
N GLY A 224 -6.59 4.05 -10.38
CA GLY A 224 -7.93 3.79 -10.88
C GLY A 224 -8.54 2.50 -10.33
N TYR A 225 -9.85 2.40 -10.50
CA TYR A 225 -10.63 1.24 -10.05
C TYR A 225 -11.93 1.12 -10.84
N VAL A 226 -12.45 -0.11 -10.91
CA VAL A 226 -13.69 -0.46 -11.61
C VAL A 226 -14.73 -0.93 -10.64
N PHE A 227 -15.90 -0.29 -10.65
CA PHE A 227 -17.10 -0.78 -9.99
C PHE A 227 -17.87 -1.72 -10.93
N THR A 228 -18.40 -2.81 -10.38
CA THR A 228 -19.54 -3.48 -11.01
C THR A 228 -20.77 -2.58 -10.92
N ARG A 229 -21.74 -2.79 -11.83
CA ARG A 229 -23.05 -2.16 -11.73
C ARG A 229 -23.67 -2.32 -10.34
N LYS A 230 -23.62 -3.53 -9.77
CA LYS A 230 -24.20 -3.79 -8.45
C LYS A 230 -23.48 -3.03 -7.34
N ALA A 231 -22.16 -2.83 -7.45
CA ALA A 231 -21.41 -2.02 -6.50
C ALA A 231 -21.83 -0.54 -6.55
N VAL A 232 -22.09 0.03 -7.73
CA VAL A 232 -22.62 1.40 -7.85
C VAL A 232 -24.00 1.52 -7.20
N GLU A 233 -24.89 0.55 -7.44
CA GLU A 233 -26.22 0.53 -6.83
C GLU A 233 -26.15 0.47 -5.30
N LEU A 234 -25.41 -0.49 -4.73
CA LEU A 234 -25.26 -0.60 -3.28
C LEU A 234 -24.58 0.62 -2.66
N PHE A 235 -23.66 1.25 -3.38
CA PHE A 235 -23.02 2.46 -2.92
C PHE A 235 -24.05 3.58 -2.74
N VAL A 236 -24.86 3.86 -3.76
CA VAL A 236 -25.83 4.96 -3.70
C VAL A 236 -27.03 4.63 -2.82
N GLU A 237 -27.59 3.42 -2.92
CA GLU A 237 -28.80 3.03 -2.18
C GLU A 237 -28.52 2.76 -0.69
N LYS A 238 -27.30 2.35 -0.34
CA LYS A 238 -26.93 2.02 1.05
C LYS A 238 -25.84 2.93 1.59
N ALA A 239 -24.65 3.01 0.97
CA ALA A 239 -23.51 3.75 1.56
C ALA A 239 -23.86 5.19 1.88
N MET A 240 -24.44 5.85 0.89
CA MET A 240 -24.71 7.28 0.91
C MET A 240 -25.72 7.63 2.00
N ASN A 241 -26.66 6.73 2.28
CA ASN A 241 -27.67 6.91 3.32
C ASN A 241 -27.12 6.73 4.73
N TYR A 242 -26.06 5.93 4.90
CA TYR A 242 -25.48 5.70 6.22
C TYR A 242 -24.32 6.64 6.56
N GLN A 243 -23.82 7.46 5.62
CA GLN A 243 -22.50 8.13 5.75
C GLN A 243 -21.36 7.16 6.16
N ILE A 244 -21.57 5.86 6.02
CA ILE A 244 -20.60 4.82 6.37
C ILE A 244 -19.68 4.64 5.16
N PHE A 245 -18.37 4.72 5.39
CA PHE A 245 -17.37 4.25 4.44
C PHE A 245 -17.69 2.78 4.10
N ILE A 246 -18.25 2.51 2.93
CA ILE A 246 -18.60 1.14 2.57
C ILE A 246 -17.33 0.33 2.33
N PHE A 247 -17.24 -0.77 3.09
CA PHE A 247 -16.39 -1.91 2.81
C PHE A 247 -17.13 -2.82 1.82
N ILE A 248 -16.81 -2.75 0.52
CA ILE A 248 -17.26 -3.78 -0.43
C ILE A 248 -16.35 -5.00 -0.26
N LYS A 249 -16.95 -6.17 -0.06
CA LYS A 249 -16.25 -7.45 0.11
C LYS A 249 -15.39 -7.71 -1.13
N TYR A 250 -14.09 -7.94 -0.91
CA TYR A 250 -13.13 -8.27 -1.98
C TYR A 250 -13.03 -9.79 -2.12
N PHE A 251 -13.06 -10.31 -3.36
CA PHE A 251 -12.59 -11.65 -3.69
C PHE A 251 -11.28 -11.54 -4.51
N TYR A 252 -10.29 -12.36 -4.17
CA TYR A 252 -9.03 -12.54 -4.91
C TYR A 252 -9.27 -13.45 -6.12
#